data_AF-A0A260USQ8-F1
#
_entry.id   AF-A0A260USQ8-F1
#
_cell.length_a   1.000
_cell.length_b   1.000
_cell.length_c   1.000
_cell.angle_alpha   90.00
_cell.angle_beta   90.00
_cell.angle_gamma   90.00
#
_symmetry.space_group_name_H-M   'P 1'
#
loop_
_entity.id
_entity.type
_entity.pdbx_description
1 polymer ?
#
loop_
_entity_poly.entity_id
_entity_poly.type
_entity_poly.pdbx_seq_one_letter_code
_entity_poly.pdbx_strand_id
1 'polypeptide(L)'
;MPVDAEEVQELGRVGVAAVKRWLEATTFIELNWNVYEDAGQCIALCLDGSRKKFDLAGSFIGSRRSPVVVESKRYSSPGNQHKYFKEFLATAYSSTVHESELRGSDIKREYLWVTSHPFQISEWPELTTEEKIRSALEEYSDLLDGREIDSKMLRRVSERIWILVWHEKQEDISLTHEELMTVLATLNRKAPTL
;
A
#
# COMPACT_ATOMS: atom_id res chain seq x y z
N MET A 1 18.72 -23.03 10.87
CA MET A 1 17.46 -23.79 10.99
C MET A 1 16.45 -23.11 10.11
N PRO A 2 15.66 -23.84 9.30
CA PRO A 2 14.57 -23.22 8.56
C PRO A 2 13.56 -22.64 9.55
N VAL A 3 13.18 -21.37 9.37
CA VAL A 3 12.14 -20.71 10.15
C VAL A 3 10.82 -21.41 9.86
N ASP A 4 10.03 -21.72 10.90
CA ASP A 4 8.75 -22.41 10.74
C ASP A 4 7.78 -21.54 9.92
N ALA A 5 6.97 -22.14 9.06
CA ALA A 5 6.00 -21.43 8.23
C ALA A 5 4.96 -20.69 9.08
N GLU A 6 4.63 -21.24 10.26
CA GLU A 6 3.76 -20.60 11.25
C GLU A 6 4.41 -19.36 11.86
N GLU A 7 5.69 -19.45 12.22
CA GLU A 7 6.47 -18.32 12.75
C GLU A 7 6.59 -17.19 11.73
N VAL A 8 6.78 -17.51 10.44
CA VAL A 8 6.79 -16.52 9.36
C VAL A 8 5.43 -15.83 9.21
N GLN A 9 4.33 -16.58 9.29
CA GLN A 9 2.98 -16.01 9.20
C GLN A 9 2.68 -15.09 10.40
N GLU A 10 3.04 -15.51 11.60
CA GLU A 10 2.82 -14.72 12.81
C GLU A 10 3.68 -13.43 12.81
N LEU A 11 4.94 -13.52 12.38
CA LEU A 11 5.79 -12.33 12.19
C LEU A 11 5.20 -11.34 11.19
N GLY A 12 4.58 -11.85 10.12
CA GLY A 12 3.82 -11.04 9.16
C GLY A 12 2.62 -10.35 9.82
N ARG A 13 1.79 -11.11 10.53
CA ARG A 13 0.59 -10.60 11.23
C ARG A 13 0.93 -9.50 12.23
N VAL A 14 1.97 -9.71 13.05
CA VAL A 14 2.46 -8.71 14.01
C VAL A 14 2.98 -7.46 13.29
N GLY A 15 3.75 -7.63 12.21
CA GLY A 15 4.26 -6.51 11.41
C GLY A 15 3.15 -5.67 10.78
N VAL A 16 2.11 -6.31 10.24
CA VAL A 16 0.94 -5.64 9.67
C VAL A 16 0.17 -4.87 10.74
N ALA A 17 -0.02 -5.44 11.93
CA ALA A 17 -0.67 -4.75 13.04
C ALA A 17 0.13 -3.52 13.52
N ALA A 18 1.46 -3.62 13.58
CA ALA A 18 2.35 -2.51 13.92
C ALA A 18 2.27 -1.36 12.90
N VAL A 19 2.38 -1.68 11.61
CA VAL A 19 2.25 -0.71 10.53
C VAL A 19 0.88 -0.04 10.53
N LYS A 20 -0.20 -0.79 10.78
CA LYS A 20 -1.54 -0.23 10.93
C LYS A 20 -1.59 0.82 12.04
N ARG A 21 -1.15 0.48 13.25
CA ARG A 21 -1.12 1.43 14.39
C ARG A 21 -0.30 2.67 14.06
N TRP A 22 0.88 2.49 13.48
CA TRP A 22 1.78 3.58 13.12
C TRP A 22 1.16 4.53 12.08
N LEU A 23 0.56 4.00 11.01
CA LEU A 23 -0.09 4.83 10.00
C LEU A 23 -1.32 5.56 10.54
N GLU A 24 -2.12 4.91 11.39
CA GLU A 24 -3.30 5.54 12.00
C GLU A 24 -2.91 6.62 13.03
N ALA A 25 -1.79 6.44 13.73
CA ALA A 25 -1.23 7.45 14.64
C ALA A 25 -0.86 8.77 13.94
N THR A 26 -0.74 8.79 12.61
CA THR A 26 -0.56 10.04 11.84
C THR A 26 -1.81 10.93 11.86
N THR A 27 -2.98 10.41 12.26
CA THR A 27 -4.29 11.09 12.19
C THR A 27 -4.77 11.40 10.77
N PHE A 28 -4.13 10.90 9.72
CA PHE A 28 -4.49 11.16 8.33
C PHE A 28 -5.04 9.95 7.58
N ILE A 29 -4.93 8.75 8.16
CA ILE A 29 -5.35 7.50 7.54
C ILE A 29 -6.17 6.69 8.55
N GLU A 30 -7.23 6.04 8.07
CA GLU A 30 -8.01 5.05 8.80
C GLU A 30 -8.00 3.75 7.99
N LEU A 31 -7.52 2.65 8.59
CA LEU A 31 -7.30 1.36 7.93
C LEU A 31 -8.28 0.33 8.48
N ASN A 32 -9.50 0.33 7.96
CA ASN A 32 -10.60 -0.48 8.50
C ASN A 32 -10.40 -2.00 8.34
N TRP A 33 -9.57 -2.42 7.38
CA TRP A 33 -9.45 -3.83 7.02
C TRP A 33 -7.99 -4.28 7.02
N ASN A 34 -7.77 -5.51 7.50
CA ASN A 34 -6.52 -6.22 7.35
C ASN A 34 -6.74 -7.59 6.72
N VAL A 35 -5.74 -8.11 6.02
CA VAL A 35 -5.86 -9.34 5.24
C VAL A 35 -6.07 -10.60 6.09
N TYR A 36 -5.70 -10.57 7.37
CA TYR A 36 -5.80 -11.72 8.27
C TYR A 36 -7.21 -11.90 8.85
N GLU A 37 -7.98 -10.82 8.96
CA GLU A 37 -9.35 -10.81 9.48
C GLU A 37 -10.38 -10.70 8.33
N ASP A 38 -10.12 -9.82 7.36
CA ASP A 38 -11.06 -9.44 6.30
C ASP A 38 -10.38 -9.42 4.92
N ALA A 39 -9.77 -10.55 4.53
CA ALA A 39 -9.04 -10.69 3.27
C ALA A 39 -9.84 -10.20 2.05
N GLY A 40 -11.16 -10.38 2.03
CA GLY A 40 -12.03 -9.95 0.93
C GLY A 40 -12.00 -8.45 0.66
N GLN A 41 -11.83 -7.62 1.69
CA GLN A 41 -11.79 -6.16 1.60
C GLN A 41 -10.42 -5.62 1.17
N CYS A 42 -9.40 -6.48 1.21
CA CYS A 42 -8.02 -6.12 0.83
C CYS A 42 -7.65 -6.61 -0.58
N ILE A 43 -8.62 -7.11 -1.36
CA ILE A 43 -8.39 -7.61 -2.72
C ILE A 43 -8.52 -6.48 -3.73
N ALA A 44 -7.52 -6.40 -4.61
CA ALA A 44 -7.58 -5.66 -5.87
C ALA A 44 -7.67 -6.64 -7.05
N LEU A 45 -8.61 -6.37 -7.95
CA LEU A 45 -8.75 -7.09 -9.22
C LEU A 45 -7.89 -6.40 -10.28
N CYS A 46 -7.05 -7.18 -10.95
CA CYS A 46 -6.20 -6.74 -12.05
C CYS A 46 -6.87 -7.01 -13.42
N LEU A 47 -6.30 -6.45 -14.48
CA LEU A 47 -6.81 -6.59 -15.86
C LEU A 47 -6.86 -8.05 -16.33
N ASP A 48 -5.88 -8.85 -15.93
CA ASP A 48 -5.79 -10.29 -16.23
C ASP A 48 -6.79 -11.16 -15.43
N GLY A 49 -7.66 -10.53 -14.64
CA GLY A 49 -8.60 -11.20 -13.74
C GLY A 49 -7.96 -11.73 -12.45
N SER A 50 -6.65 -11.55 -12.25
CA SER A 50 -5.99 -11.98 -11.02
C SER A 50 -6.46 -11.16 -9.82
N ARG A 51 -6.47 -11.82 -8.65
CA ARG A 51 -6.85 -11.24 -7.36
C ARG A 51 -5.61 -11.03 -6.53
N LYS A 52 -5.11 -9.80 -6.48
CA LYS A 52 -3.97 -9.43 -5.63
C LYS A 52 -4.48 -8.98 -4.26
N LYS A 53 -3.80 -9.40 -3.21
CA LYS A 53 -4.14 -9.04 -1.82
C LYS A 53 -3.10 -8.05 -1.32
N PHE A 54 -3.57 -6.96 -0.75
CA PHE A 54 -2.76 -6.06 0.07
C PHE A 54 -2.91 -6.43 1.54
N ASP A 55 -1.97 -6.02 2.38
CA ASP A 55 -1.99 -6.34 3.81
C ASP A 55 -3.04 -5.54 4.59
N LEU A 56 -3.25 -4.28 4.20
CA LEU A 56 -4.23 -3.37 4.82
C LEU A 56 -5.01 -2.60 3.75
N ALA A 57 -6.24 -2.22 4.08
CA ALA A 57 -7.06 -1.34 3.26
C ALA A 57 -7.87 -0.35 4.11
N GLY A 58 -8.18 0.81 3.53
CA GLY A 58 -8.91 1.87 4.21
C GLY A 58 -9.04 3.13 3.38
N SER A 59 -8.95 4.29 4.02
CA SER A 59 -8.99 5.60 3.34
C SER A 59 -8.21 6.68 4.09
N PHE A 60 -7.76 7.69 3.36
CA PHE A 60 -7.35 8.95 3.99
C PHE A 60 -8.56 9.62 4.67
N ILE A 61 -8.30 10.35 5.77
CA ILE A 61 -9.31 11.09 6.53
C ILE A 61 -9.09 12.61 6.43
N GLY A 62 -10.19 13.35 6.37
CA GLY A 62 -10.18 14.80 6.20
C GLY A 62 -10.64 15.26 4.82
N SER A 63 -10.00 16.31 4.31
CA SER A 63 -10.23 16.82 2.94
C SER A 63 -9.77 15.86 1.86
N ARG A 64 -8.72 15.07 2.13
CA ARG A 64 -8.31 13.92 1.31
C ARG A 64 -9.07 12.69 1.77
N ARG A 65 -9.78 12.05 0.86
CA ARG A 65 -10.66 10.90 1.12
C ARG A 65 -10.40 9.74 0.17
N SER A 66 -9.23 9.76 -0.46
CA SER A 66 -8.82 8.72 -1.38
C SER A 66 -8.80 7.37 -0.66
N PRO A 67 -9.35 6.31 -1.27
CA PRO A 67 -9.12 4.94 -0.81
C PRO A 67 -7.63 4.66 -0.75
N VAL A 68 -7.20 3.83 0.20
CA VAL A 68 -5.79 3.45 0.33
C VAL A 68 -5.66 1.95 0.54
N VAL A 69 -4.62 1.36 -0.04
CA VAL A 69 -4.16 0.00 0.24
C VAL A 69 -2.69 0.03 0.63
N VAL A 70 -2.28 -0.89 1.49
CA VAL A 70 -0.92 -0.95 2.03
C VAL A 70 -0.36 -2.34 1.85
N GLU A 71 0.84 -2.42 1.28
CA GLU A 71 1.70 -3.60 1.30
C GLU A 71 2.79 -3.38 2.34
N SER A 72 2.91 -4.28 3.31
CA SER A 72 3.85 -4.21 4.42
C SER A 72 4.88 -5.34 4.34
N LYS A 73 6.14 -4.98 4.17
CA LYS A 73 7.27 -5.91 4.05
C LYS A 73 8.25 -5.74 5.20
N ARG A 74 8.10 -6.59 6.22
CA ARG A 74 9.06 -6.70 7.32
C ARG A 74 10.27 -7.52 6.88
N TYR A 75 11.38 -6.84 6.59
CA TYR A 75 12.66 -7.45 6.22
C TYR A 75 13.79 -6.97 7.13
N SER A 76 14.82 -7.81 7.28
CA SER A 76 16.09 -7.46 7.95
C SER A 76 17.24 -7.21 6.96
N SER A 77 17.02 -7.44 5.67
CA SER A 77 17.96 -7.18 4.58
C SER A 77 17.21 -6.86 3.28
N PRO A 78 17.86 -6.31 2.23
CA PRO A 78 17.16 -5.96 0.99
C PRO A 78 16.54 -7.17 0.28
N GLY A 79 17.22 -8.33 0.29
CA GLY A 79 16.70 -9.59 -0.26
C GLY A 79 15.94 -9.45 -1.58
N ASN A 80 14.76 -10.08 -1.66
CA ASN A 80 13.86 -10.02 -2.82
C ASN A 80 12.93 -8.78 -2.82
N GLN A 81 13.18 -7.80 -1.95
CA GLN A 81 12.26 -6.66 -1.78
C GLN A 81 12.07 -5.88 -3.08
N HIS A 82 13.12 -5.71 -3.87
CA HIS A 82 13.02 -5.04 -5.16
C HIS A 82 12.08 -5.77 -6.14
N LYS A 83 12.15 -7.11 -6.19
CA LYS A 83 11.25 -7.92 -7.03
C LYS A 83 9.80 -7.72 -6.61
N TYR A 84 9.51 -7.83 -5.32
CA TYR A 84 8.15 -7.65 -4.80
C TYR A 84 7.65 -6.20 -4.98
N PHE A 85 8.54 -5.22 -4.91
CA PHE A 85 8.19 -3.83 -5.18
C PHE A 85 7.80 -3.62 -6.65
N LYS A 86 8.48 -4.25 -7.62
CA LYS A 86 8.05 -4.20 -9.02
C LYS A 86 6.68 -4.83 -9.22
N GLU A 87 6.43 -6.00 -8.64
CA GLU A 87 5.10 -6.64 -8.70
C GLU A 87 4.01 -5.72 -8.12
N PHE A 88 4.32 -5.02 -7.02
CA PHE A 88 3.45 -4.03 -6.41
C PHE A 88 3.16 -2.84 -7.35
N LEU A 89 4.17 -2.30 -8.03
CA LEU A 89 3.98 -1.23 -9.03
C LEU A 89 3.09 -1.68 -10.19
N ALA A 90 3.35 -2.87 -10.74
CA ALA A 90 2.55 -3.43 -11.83
C ALA A 90 1.10 -3.70 -11.40
N THR A 91 0.91 -4.22 -10.18
CA THR A 91 -0.42 -4.44 -9.58
C THR A 91 -1.16 -3.12 -9.36
N ALA A 92 -0.48 -2.08 -8.86
CA ALA A 92 -1.09 -0.77 -8.64
C ALA A 92 -1.61 -0.17 -9.94
N TYR A 93 -0.84 -0.26 -11.03
CA TYR A 93 -1.29 0.18 -12.34
C TYR A 93 -2.46 -0.67 -12.86
N SER A 94 -2.28 -2.00 -12.95
CA SER A 94 -3.27 -2.90 -13.54
C SER A 94 -4.62 -2.81 -12.82
N SER A 95 -4.61 -2.84 -11.48
CA SER A 95 -5.84 -2.72 -10.70
C SER A 95 -6.50 -1.35 -10.78
N THR A 96 -5.73 -0.27 -10.94
CA THR A 96 -6.29 1.08 -11.16
C THR A 96 -7.02 1.16 -12.49
N VAL A 97 -6.45 0.62 -13.57
CA VAL A 97 -7.09 0.60 -14.90
C VAL A 97 -8.36 -0.23 -14.83
N HIS A 98 -8.27 -1.46 -14.35
CA HIS A 98 -9.43 -2.37 -14.24
C HIS A 98 -10.57 -1.73 -13.43
N GLU A 99 -10.28 -1.16 -12.27
CA GLU A 99 -11.32 -0.52 -11.45
C GLU A 99 -11.89 0.75 -12.08
N SER A 100 -11.06 1.54 -12.75
CA SER A 100 -11.52 2.76 -13.44
C SER A 100 -12.49 2.43 -14.57
N GLU A 101 -12.23 1.37 -15.33
CA GLU A 101 -13.11 0.87 -16.37
C GLU A 101 -14.42 0.33 -15.79
N LEU A 102 -14.33 -0.51 -14.76
CA LEU A 102 -15.49 -1.10 -14.10
C LEU A 102 -16.45 -0.04 -13.54
N ARG A 103 -15.92 1.06 -12.99
CA ARG A 103 -16.72 2.13 -12.38
C ARG A 103 -17.01 3.30 -13.32
N GLY A 104 -16.48 3.29 -14.54
CA GLY A 104 -16.52 4.42 -15.47
C GLY A 104 -15.79 5.68 -14.98
N SER A 105 -15.02 5.59 -13.89
CA SER A 105 -14.26 6.71 -13.32
C SER A 105 -13.12 6.25 -12.41
N ASP A 106 -12.06 7.03 -12.37
CA ASP A 106 -10.89 6.81 -11.53
C ASP A 106 -11.17 7.19 -10.08
N ILE A 107 -11.16 6.20 -9.18
CA ILE A 107 -11.46 6.40 -7.75
C ILE A 107 -10.28 6.96 -6.95
N LYS A 108 -9.14 7.21 -7.60
CA LYS A 108 -7.96 7.83 -7.01
C LYS A 108 -7.38 7.05 -5.82
N ARG A 109 -7.35 5.71 -5.91
CA ARG A 109 -6.73 4.85 -4.88
C ARG A 109 -5.24 5.19 -4.73
N GLU A 110 -4.81 5.31 -3.50
CA GLU A 110 -3.42 5.47 -3.08
C GLU A 110 -2.82 4.12 -2.70
N TYR A 111 -1.54 3.93 -2.97
CA TYR A 111 -0.84 2.67 -2.73
C TYR A 111 0.39 2.94 -1.88
N LEU A 112 0.44 2.34 -0.69
CA LEU A 112 1.56 2.50 0.24
C LEU A 112 2.38 1.22 0.27
N TRP A 113 3.65 1.33 -0.07
CA TRP A 113 4.67 0.34 0.23
C TRP A 113 5.35 0.69 1.55
N VAL A 114 5.18 -0.13 2.57
CA VAL A 114 5.82 0.03 3.88
C VAL A 114 6.85 -1.07 4.05
N THR A 115 8.08 -0.72 4.42
CA THR A 115 9.12 -1.72 4.71
C THR A 115 9.89 -1.39 5.97
N SER A 116 10.42 -2.40 6.66
CA SER A 116 11.37 -2.21 7.77
C SER A 116 12.83 -2.11 7.33
N HIS A 117 13.12 -2.23 6.04
CA HIS A 117 14.49 -2.16 5.54
C HIS A 117 14.57 -1.38 4.21
N PRO A 118 15.34 -0.29 4.15
CA PRO A 118 15.59 0.43 2.90
C PRO A 118 16.13 -0.49 1.80
N PHE A 119 15.76 -0.22 0.55
CA PHE A 119 16.18 -0.99 -0.62
C PHE A 119 16.40 -0.05 -1.80
N GLN A 120 17.21 -0.46 -2.79
CA GLN A 120 17.46 0.33 -4.00
C GLN A 120 17.85 1.80 -3.73
N ILE A 121 18.76 2.02 -2.79
CA ILE A 121 19.10 3.36 -2.27
C ILE A 121 19.60 4.31 -3.35
N SER A 122 20.38 3.80 -4.31
CA SER A 122 20.89 4.59 -5.44
C SER A 122 19.80 5.08 -6.38
N GLU A 123 18.65 4.39 -6.42
CA GLU A 123 17.53 4.69 -7.31
C GLU A 123 16.30 5.19 -6.54
N TRP A 124 16.44 5.52 -5.25
CA TRP A 124 15.32 5.88 -4.38
C TRP A 124 14.38 6.94 -4.96
N PRO A 125 14.87 8.05 -5.56
CA PRO A 125 14.01 9.07 -6.15
C PRO A 125 13.24 8.59 -7.39
N GLU A 126 13.69 7.51 -8.01
CA GLU A 126 13.15 6.96 -9.26
C GLU A 126 12.12 5.86 -8.99
N LEU A 127 12.04 5.34 -7.77
CA LEU A 127 11.22 4.16 -7.45
C LEU A 127 9.72 4.35 -7.73
N THR A 128 9.23 5.59 -7.75
CA THR A 128 7.83 5.90 -8.02
C THR A 128 7.59 6.58 -9.37
N THR A 129 8.58 6.65 -10.27
CA THR A 129 8.40 7.34 -11.56
C THR A 129 7.62 6.52 -12.58
N GLU A 130 7.12 7.20 -13.63
CA GLU A 130 6.44 6.55 -14.75
C GLU A 130 7.32 5.47 -15.39
N GLU A 131 8.62 5.73 -15.55
CA GLU A 131 9.59 4.80 -16.14
C GLU A 131 9.75 3.54 -15.30
N LYS A 132 9.76 3.67 -13.96
CA LYS A 132 9.90 2.52 -13.07
C LYS A 132 8.67 1.64 -13.07
N ILE A 133 7.48 2.24 -13.11
CA ILE A 133 6.22 1.49 -13.23
C ILE A 133 6.16 0.81 -14.61
N ARG A 134 6.56 1.50 -15.69
CA ARG A 134 6.62 0.90 -17.03
C ARG A 134 7.54 -0.32 -17.07
N SER A 135 8.75 -0.21 -16.52
CA SER A 135 9.69 -1.33 -16.43
C SER A 135 9.11 -2.49 -15.62
N ALA A 136 8.38 -2.20 -14.54
CA ALA A 136 7.68 -3.24 -13.79
C ALA A 136 6.56 -3.91 -14.61
N LEU A 137 5.80 -3.15 -15.39
CA LEU A 137 4.76 -3.69 -16.29
C LEU A 137 5.34 -4.53 -17.42
N GLU A 138 6.54 -4.23 -17.90
CA GLU A 138 7.24 -5.04 -18.90
C GLU A 138 7.69 -6.40 -18.31
N GLU A 139 8.17 -6.41 -17.07
CA GLU A 139 8.56 -7.63 -16.35
C GLU A 139 7.34 -8.48 -15.94
N TYR A 140 6.22 -7.83 -15.61
CA TYR A 140 4.96 -8.46 -15.21
C TYR A 140 3.87 -8.23 -16.27
N SER A 141 4.20 -8.48 -17.53
CA SER A 141 3.34 -8.16 -18.70
C SER A 141 2.01 -8.91 -18.72
N ASP A 142 1.92 -10.08 -18.07
CA ASP A 142 0.66 -10.80 -17.91
C ASP A 142 -0.43 -9.91 -17.24
N LEU A 143 -0.04 -9.03 -16.30
CA LEU A 143 -0.97 -8.11 -15.62
C LEU A 143 -1.56 -7.05 -16.54
N LEU A 144 -1.08 -6.90 -17.79
CA LEU A 144 -1.67 -6.02 -18.78
C LEU A 144 -2.78 -6.70 -19.60
N ASP A 145 -2.91 -8.03 -19.54
CA ASP A 145 -3.86 -8.78 -20.38
C ASP A 145 -3.72 -8.42 -21.88
N GLY A 146 -2.46 -8.31 -22.35
CA GLY A 146 -2.13 -7.95 -23.74
C GLY A 146 -2.43 -6.50 -24.14
N ARG A 147 -2.82 -5.64 -23.20
CA ARG A 147 -3.15 -4.23 -23.47
C ARG A 147 -1.91 -3.34 -23.51
N GLU A 148 -2.03 -2.23 -24.24
CA GLU A 148 -1.02 -1.18 -24.22
C GLU A 148 -1.05 -0.38 -22.91
N ILE A 149 0.11 0.17 -22.53
CA ILE A 149 0.24 1.01 -21.33
C ILE A 149 -0.27 2.44 -21.65
N ASP A 150 -1.37 2.84 -21.02
CA ASP A 150 -1.90 4.21 -21.03
C ASP A 150 -1.00 5.13 -20.21
N SER A 151 -0.23 5.98 -20.91
CA SER A 151 0.69 6.95 -20.31
C SER A 151 0.00 7.94 -19.35
N LYS A 152 -1.27 8.30 -19.60
CA LYS A 152 -2.01 9.20 -18.69
C LYS A 152 -2.35 8.49 -17.39
N MET A 153 -2.71 7.20 -17.45
CA MET A 153 -2.96 6.43 -16.24
C MET A 153 -1.66 6.10 -15.50
N LEU A 154 -0.59 5.83 -16.24
CA LEU A 154 0.75 5.62 -15.70
C LEU A 154 1.20 6.81 -14.82
N ARG A 155 1.09 8.03 -15.35
CA ARG A 155 1.37 9.27 -14.59
C ARG A 155 0.53 9.41 -13.33
N ARG A 156 -0.77 9.12 -13.43
CA ARG A 156 -1.67 9.21 -12.28
C ARG A 156 -1.30 8.22 -11.19
N VAL A 157 -0.90 7.00 -11.57
CA VAL A 157 -0.49 5.98 -10.62
C VAL A 157 0.85 6.34 -9.98
N SER A 158 1.83 6.87 -10.75
CA SER A 158 3.11 7.31 -10.18
C SER A 158 2.96 8.37 -9.09
N GLU A 159 1.96 9.26 -9.22
CA GLU A 159 1.66 10.29 -8.22
C GLU A 159 0.99 9.74 -6.94
N ARG A 160 0.58 8.46 -6.94
CA ARG A 160 -0.19 7.81 -5.86
C ARG A 160 0.57 6.69 -5.15
N ILE A 161 1.82 6.45 -5.53
CA ILE A 161 2.69 5.50 -4.85
C ILE A 161 3.42 6.20 -3.72
N TRP A 162 3.34 5.62 -2.52
CA TRP A 162 4.08 6.06 -1.34
C TRP A 162 5.08 4.97 -0.96
N ILE A 163 6.30 5.36 -0.64
CA ILE A 163 7.32 4.45 -0.11
C ILE A 163 7.69 4.93 1.29
N LEU A 164 7.43 4.09 2.28
CA LEU A 164 7.64 4.39 3.68
C LEU A 164 8.61 3.37 4.27
N VAL A 165 9.66 3.87 4.92
CA VAL A 165 10.54 3.04 5.74
C VAL A 165 10.13 3.22 7.19
N TRP A 166 9.62 2.14 7.76
CA TRP A 166 9.21 2.07 9.15
C TRP A 166 10.29 1.41 10.00
N HIS A 167 10.50 1.90 11.21
CA HIS A 167 11.37 1.28 12.21
C HIS A 167 10.55 1.04 13.48
N GLU A 168 10.76 -0.09 14.17
CA GLU A 168 10.00 -0.46 15.38
C GLU A 168 9.97 0.63 16.46
N LYS A 169 11.11 1.29 16.72
CA LYS A 169 11.21 2.47 17.61
C LYS A 169 10.31 3.65 17.25
N GLN A 170 9.75 3.71 16.04
CA GLN A 170 8.74 4.73 15.72
C GLN A 170 7.41 4.47 16.44
N GLU A 171 7.13 3.23 16.87
CA GLU A 171 5.98 2.95 17.75
C GLU A 171 6.13 3.67 19.10
N ASP A 172 7.34 3.73 19.67
CA ASP A 172 7.61 4.37 20.97
C ASP A 172 7.38 5.89 20.97
N ILE A 173 7.32 6.50 19.79
CA ILE A 173 7.06 7.94 19.59
C ILE A 173 5.75 8.20 18.83
N SER A 174 4.91 7.16 18.69
CA SER A 174 3.57 7.27 18.09
C SER A 174 2.53 7.46 19.17
N LEU A 175 1.40 8.06 18.80
CA LEU A 175 0.23 8.14 19.69
C LEU A 175 -0.22 6.73 20.08
N THR A 176 -0.46 6.52 21.37
CA THR A 176 -1.21 5.36 21.84
C THR A 176 -2.65 5.41 21.30
N HIS A 177 -3.38 4.29 21.39
CA HIS A 177 -4.76 4.25 20.92
C HIS A 177 -5.66 5.28 21.65
N GLU A 178 -5.53 5.41 22.97
CA GLU A 178 -6.32 6.35 23.76
C GLU A 178 -6.00 7.82 23.42
N GLU A 179 -4.72 8.14 23.23
CA GLU A 179 -4.29 9.47 22.77
C GLU A 179 -4.79 9.74 21.35
N LEU A 180 -4.70 8.77 20.45
CA LEU A 180 -5.19 8.90 19.08
C LEU A 180 -6.68 9.21 19.06
N MET A 181 -7.49 8.50 19.85
CA MET A 181 -8.93 8.77 19.94
C MET A 181 -9.24 10.18 20.48
N THR A 182 -8.50 10.61 21.50
CA THR A 182 -8.62 11.96 22.07
C THR A 182 -8.24 13.04 21.06
N VAL A 183 -7.13 12.84 20.35
CA VAL A 183 -6.65 13.77 19.31
C VAL A 183 -7.60 13.80 18.12
N LEU A 184 -8.10 12.67 17.64
CA LEU A 184 -9.04 12.62 16.52
C LEU A 184 -10.36 13.33 16.84
N ALA A 185 -10.88 13.18 18.05
CA ALA A 185 -12.06 13.93 18.52
C ALA A 185 -11.82 15.44 18.50
N THR A 186 -10.62 15.88 18.87
CA THR A 186 -10.24 17.30 18.89
C THR A 186 -10.00 17.87 17.49
N LEU A 187 -9.24 17.14 16.65
CA LEU A 187 -8.93 17.56 15.28
C LEU A 187 -10.17 17.62 14.40
N ASN A 188 -11.19 16.81 14.72
CA ASN A 188 -12.48 16.81 14.07
C ASN A 188 -12.38 16.72 12.53
N ARG A 189 -11.41 15.94 12.02
CA ARG A 189 -11.11 15.87 10.58
C ARG A 189 -12.30 15.36 9.76
N LYS A 190 -13.22 14.62 10.39
CA LYS A 190 -14.43 14.10 9.73
C LYS A 190 -15.59 15.12 9.75
N ALA A 191 -15.54 16.23 10.48
CA ALA A 191 -16.65 17.21 10.50
C ALA A 191 -17.01 17.85 9.15
N PRO A 192 -16.07 18.18 8.24
CA PRO A 192 -16.43 18.78 6.95
C PRO A 192 -17.25 17.88 6.01
N THR A 193 -17.65 16.70 6.50
CA THR A 193 -18.09 15.57 5.70
C THR A 193 -19.24 14.78 6.31
N LEU A 194 -19.75 15.28 7.45
CA LEU A 194 -20.99 14.90 8.10
C LEU A 194 -22.03 15.98 7.79
#